data_AF-A0A957Z9E2-F1
#
_entry.id   AF-A0A957Z9E2-F1
#
_cell.length_a   1.000
_cell.length_b   1.000
_cell.length_c   1.000
_cell.angle_alpha   90.00
_cell.angle_beta   90.00
_cell.angle_gamma   90.00
#
_symmetry.space_group_name_H-M   'P 1'
#
loop_
_entity.id
_entity.type
_entity.pdbx_description
1 polymer ?
#
loop_
_entity_poly.entity_id
_entity_poly.type
_entity_poly.pdbx_seq_one_letter_code
_entity_poly.pdbx_strand_id
1 'polypeptide(L)'
;IVGHGKSLRIESRVPGADCNPYLVLAAALAAGLEGIEQRIEPPAIFEGDVYAAQHLPRVPMSLRDATDLFERSDFAGRVFGADVVEHYTHFYRTEQAMFDNAVTDWERRRYFERI
;
A
#
# COMPACT_ATOMS: atom_id res chain seq x y z
N ILE A 1 -13.91 10.50 5.96
CA ILE A 1 -14.97 9.92 6.82
C ILE A 1 -16.25 9.86 5.99
N VAL A 2 -17.00 8.75 6.04
CA VAL A 2 -18.21 8.54 5.24
C VAL A 2 -19.38 8.10 6.12
N GLY A 3 -20.61 8.31 5.65
CA GLY A 3 -21.84 7.96 6.36
C GLY A 3 -22.30 9.02 7.36
N HIS A 4 -23.44 8.76 8.02
CA HIS A 4 -24.06 9.67 8.99
C HIS A 4 -24.64 8.90 10.20
N GLY A 5 -24.74 9.57 11.35
CA GLY A 5 -25.28 8.99 12.58
C GLY A 5 -24.56 7.70 12.98
N LYS A 6 -25.31 6.61 13.19
CA LYS A 6 -24.76 5.30 13.57
C LYS A 6 -23.95 4.60 12.47
N SER A 7 -23.98 5.10 11.23
CA SER A 7 -23.24 4.52 10.10
C SER A 7 -21.89 5.21 9.81
N LEU A 8 -21.51 6.19 10.65
CA LEU A 8 -20.27 6.94 10.51
C LEU A 8 -19.07 6.01 10.61
N ARG A 9 -18.20 6.04 9.59
CA ARG A 9 -17.02 5.18 9.51
C ARG A 9 -15.90 5.80 8.69
N ILE A 10 -14.70 5.26 8.86
CA ILE A 10 -13.57 5.51 7.99
C ILE A 10 -13.59 4.43 6.89
N GLU A 11 -13.47 4.84 5.64
CA GLU A 11 -13.38 3.95 4.49
C GLU A 11 -11.99 4.13 3.87
N SER A 12 -11.14 3.10 3.98
CA SER A 12 -9.89 3.02 3.25
C SER A 12 -10.11 2.27 1.95
N ARG A 13 -9.78 2.90 0.82
CA ARG A 13 -9.94 2.34 -0.54
C ARG A 13 -8.61 1.89 -1.15
N VAL A 14 -7.55 1.85 -0.34
CA VAL A 14 -6.18 1.53 -0.80
C VAL A 14 -5.98 0.02 -1.00
N PRO A 15 -6.38 -0.86 -0.06
CA PRO A 15 -6.12 -2.30 -0.21
C PRO A 15 -6.96 -2.91 -1.35
N GLY A 16 -6.32 -3.72 -2.19
CA GLY A 16 -6.96 -4.53 -3.22
C GLY A 16 -7.47 -5.88 -2.70
N ALA A 17 -8.20 -6.60 -3.55
CA ALA A 17 -8.73 -7.94 -3.22
C ALA A 17 -7.66 -9.04 -3.15
N ASP A 18 -6.46 -8.75 -3.65
CA ASP A 18 -5.25 -9.56 -3.62
C ASP A 18 -4.54 -9.54 -2.26
N CYS A 19 -4.88 -8.60 -1.38
CA CYS A 19 -4.25 -8.45 -0.08
C CYS A 19 -4.73 -9.51 0.93
N ASN A 20 -3.85 -9.91 1.85
CA ASN A 20 -4.25 -10.73 3.00
C ASN A 20 -5.14 -9.89 3.94
N PRO A 21 -6.43 -10.25 4.11
CA PRO A 21 -7.39 -9.43 4.87
C PRO A 21 -7.01 -9.28 6.34
N TYR A 22 -6.33 -10.27 6.93
CA TYR A 22 -5.88 -10.21 8.32
C TYR A 22 -4.80 -9.15 8.51
N LEU A 23 -3.81 -9.10 7.61
CA LEU A 23 -2.74 -8.10 7.67
C LEU A 23 -3.26 -6.69 7.39
N VAL A 24 -4.19 -6.56 6.44
CA VAL A 24 -4.84 -5.27 6.14
C VAL A 24 -5.60 -4.74 7.35
N LEU A 25 -6.43 -5.57 7.99
CA LEU A 25 -7.19 -5.17 9.18
C LEU A 25 -6.27 -4.85 10.36
N ALA A 26 -5.21 -5.64 10.57
CA ALA A 26 -4.22 -5.38 11.61
C ALA A 26 -3.48 -4.06 11.39
N ALA A 27 -2.99 -3.80 10.17
CA ALA A 27 -2.35 -2.52 9.83
C ALA A 27 -3.28 -1.34 10.03
N ALA A 28 -4.53 -1.42 9.53
CA ALA A 28 -5.49 -0.32 9.62
C ALA A 28 -5.87 -0.02 11.07
N LEU A 29 -6.09 -1.05 11.89
CA LEU A 29 -6.39 -0.89 13.30
C LEU A 29 -5.20 -0.30 14.06
N ALA A 30 -3.99 -0.82 13.85
CA ALA A 30 -2.78 -0.34 14.50
C ALA A 30 -2.47 1.12 14.14
N ALA A 31 -2.62 1.50 12.87
CA ALA A 31 -2.41 2.88 12.43
C ALA A 31 -3.43 3.84 13.05
N GLY A 32 -4.70 3.42 13.14
CA GLY A 32 -5.75 4.20 13.79
C GLY A 32 -5.52 4.37 15.29
N LEU A 33 -5.13 3.29 15.98
CA LEU A 33 -4.80 3.33 17.41
C LEU A 33 -3.60 4.22 17.69
N GLU A 34 -2.51 4.07 16.91
CA GLU A 34 -1.33 4.90 17.07
C GLU A 34 -1.64 6.38 16.85
N GLY A 35 -2.46 6.72 15.84
CA GLY A 35 -2.91 8.09 15.62
C GLY A 35 -3.69 8.67 16.81
N ILE A 36 -4.53 7.87 17.46
CA ILE A 36 -5.29 8.28 18.66
C ILE A 36 -4.33 8.46 19.85
N GLU A 37 -3.47 7.48 20.11
CA GLU A 37 -2.54 7.48 21.25
C GLU A 37 -1.55 8.64 21.19
N GLN A 38 -0.99 8.88 20.00
CA GLN A 38 -0.02 9.94 19.75
C GLN A 38 -0.68 11.28 19.43
N ARG A 39 -2.01 11.33 19.33
CA ARG A 39 -2.79 12.53 18.95
C ARG A 39 -2.28 13.15 17.65
N ILE A 40 -2.07 12.31 16.64
CA ILE A 40 -1.61 12.75 15.32
C ILE A 40 -2.77 13.49 14.63
N GLU A 41 -2.56 14.78 14.36
CA GLU A 41 -3.53 15.58 13.63
C GLU A 41 -3.55 15.14 12.14
N PRO A 42 -4.70 14.71 11.60
CA PRO A 42 -4.80 14.39 10.19
C PRO A 42 -4.63 15.66 9.33
N PRO A 43 -4.13 15.53 8.10
CA PRO A 43 -4.11 16.66 7.18
C PRO A 43 -5.52 17.17 6.91
N ALA A 44 -5.60 18.43 6.49
CA ALA A 44 -6.87 19.02 6.05
C ALA A 44 -7.50 18.18 4.93
N ILE A 45 -8.84 18.16 4.90
CA ILE A 45 -9.58 17.46 3.85
C ILE A 45 -9.17 17.99 2.48
N PHE A 46 -8.89 17.06 1.57
CA PHE A 46 -8.70 17.39 0.17
C PHE A 46 -10.06 17.33 -0.54
N GLU A 47 -10.42 18.40 -1.24
CA GLU A 47 -11.63 18.49 -2.07
C GLU A 47 -11.25 18.69 -3.54
N GLY A 48 -11.94 17.99 -4.44
CA GLY A 48 -11.72 18.08 -5.89
C GLY A 48 -11.16 16.79 -6.51
N ASP A 49 -10.65 16.93 -7.73
CA ASP A 49 -10.12 15.79 -8.51
C ASP A 49 -8.68 15.46 -8.11
N VAL A 50 -8.51 14.31 -7.46
CA VAL A 50 -7.20 13.77 -7.03
C VAL A 50 -6.30 13.40 -8.23
N TYR A 51 -6.87 13.12 -9.41
CA TYR A 51 -6.08 12.82 -10.61
C TYR A 51 -5.41 14.06 -11.19
N ALA A 52 -6.01 15.25 -11.01
CA ALA A 52 -5.43 16.53 -11.41
C ALA A 52 -4.43 17.09 -10.38
N ALA A 53 -4.42 16.56 -9.15
CA ALA A 53 -3.58 17.05 -8.06
C ALA A 53 -2.13 16.59 -8.20
N GLN A 54 -1.22 17.49 -8.57
CA GLN A 54 0.21 17.14 -8.78
C GLN A 54 1.05 17.14 -7.50
N HIS A 55 0.62 17.81 -6.43
CA HIS A 55 1.42 18.06 -5.24
C HIS A 55 1.06 17.17 -4.04
N LEU A 56 0.09 16.27 -4.19
CA LEU A 56 -0.30 15.37 -3.11
C LEU A 56 0.70 14.22 -2.97
N PRO A 57 1.02 13.79 -1.73
CA PRO A 57 1.75 12.55 -1.50
C PRO A 57 1.07 11.39 -2.22
N ARG A 58 1.87 10.53 -2.86
CA ARG A 58 1.40 9.35 -3.57
C ARG A 58 1.84 8.09 -2.83
N VAL A 59 0.98 7.08 -2.85
CA VAL A 59 1.39 5.72 -2.48
C VAL A 59 2.40 5.19 -3.50
N PRO A 60 3.21 4.19 -3.13
CA PRO A 60 4.14 3.56 -4.06
C PRO A 60 3.44 3.05 -5.32
N MET A 61 4.09 3.23 -6.47
CA MET A 61 3.53 2.88 -7.78
C MET A 61 3.97 1.49 -8.27
N SER A 62 4.84 0.81 -7.51
CA SER A 62 5.35 -0.51 -7.82
C SER A 62 5.43 -1.36 -6.55
N LEU A 63 5.34 -2.68 -6.71
CA LEU A 63 5.53 -3.63 -5.61
C LEU A 63 6.96 -3.50 -5.04
N ARG A 64 7.95 -3.27 -5.91
CA ARG A 64 9.33 -2.97 -5.53
C ARG A 64 9.44 -1.81 -4.54
N ASP A 65 8.90 -0.64 -4.89
CA ASP A 65 8.97 0.55 -4.03
C ASP A 65 8.18 0.36 -2.73
N ALA A 66 7.02 -0.30 -2.80
CA ALA A 66 6.22 -0.64 -1.62
C ALA A 66 6.97 -1.57 -0.67
N THR A 67 7.68 -2.56 -1.21
CA THR A 67 8.46 -3.53 -0.43
C THR A 67 9.66 -2.86 0.24
N ASP A 68 10.37 -1.98 -0.46
CA ASP A 68 11.49 -1.23 0.11
C ASP A 68 11.06 -0.30 1.25
N LEU A 69 9.88 0.33 1.14
CA LEU A 69 9.31 1.14 2.23
C LEU A 69 8.83 0.27 3.39
N PHE A 70 8.23 -0.88 3.11
CA PHE A 70 7.74 -1.80 4.14
C PHE A 70 8.90 -2.37 4.99
N GLU A 71 9.98 -2.80 4.35
CA GLU A 71 11.19 -3.32 5.02
C GLU A 71 11.80 -2.30 5.98
N ARG A 72 11.81 -1.02 5.59
CA ARG A 72 12.41 0.08 6.36
C ARG A 72 11.44 0.75 7.34
N SER A 73 10.22 0.22 7.44
CA SER A 73 9.15 0.83 8.23
C SER A 73 9.28 0.43 9.69
N ASP A 74 9.70 1.37 10.53
CA ASP A 74 9.61 1.24 11.99
C ASP A 74 8.16 0.91 12.40
N PHE A 75 7.18 1.52 11.70
CA PHE A 75 5.76 1.25 11.89
C PHE A 75 5.43 -0.24 11.71
N ALA A 76 5.82 -0.83 10.58
CA ALA A 76 5.58 -2.24 10.31
C ALA A 76 6.32 -3.14 11.32
N GLY A 77 7.55 -2.79 11.68
CA GLY A 77 8.38 -3.54 12.63
C GLY A 77 7.72 -3.71 14.00
N ARG A 78 7.17 -2.65 14.62
CA ARG A 78 6.49 -2.81 15.94
C ARG A 78 5.10 -3.42 15.84
N VAL A 79 4.39 -3.25 14.71
CA VAL A 79 3.02 -3.77 14.55
C VAL A 79 3.01 -5.26 14.24
N PHE A 80 3.88 -5.72 13.35
CA PHE A 80 3.90 -7.09 12.86
C PHE A 80 5.03 -7.94 13.47
N GLY A 81 6.07 -7.30 13.99
CA GLY A 81 7.28 -7.97 14.44
C GLY A 81 8.29 -8.19 13.31
N ALA A 82 9.57 -8.29 13.67
CA ALA A 82 10.67 -8.40 12.72
C ALA A 82 10.54 -9.62 11.80
N ASP A 83 10.21 -10.79 12.36
CA ASP A 83 10.10 -12.04 11.58
C ASP A 83 9.03 -11.95 10.49
N VAL A 84 7.90 -11.31 10.77
CA VAL A 84 6.81 -11.14 9.79
C VAL A 84 7.23 -10.15 8.71
N VAL A 85 7.85 -9.03 9.08
CA VAL A 85 8.33 -8.04 8.13
C VAL A 85 9.39 -8.64 7.22
N GLU A 86 10.35 -9.38 7.77
CA GLU A 86 11.40 -10.06 7.02
C GLU A 86 10.82 -11.09 6.04
N HIS A 87 9.92 -11.96 6.53
CA HIS A 87 9.29 -12.99 5.71
C HIS A 87 8.53 -12.39 4.51
N TYR A 88 7.68 -11.39 4.75
CA TYR A 88 6.90 -10.77 3.68
C TYR A 88 7.77 -9.94 2.73
N THR A 89 8.80 -9.26 3.24
CA THR A 89 9.78 -8.56 2.40
C THR A 89 10.46 -9.54 1.45
N HIS A 90 10.93 -10.68 1.95
CA HIS A 90 11.56 -11.70 1.12
C HIS A 90 10.59 -12.27 0.07
N PHE A 91 9.36 -12.56 0.49
CA PHE A 91 8.30 -13.05 -0.40
C PHE A 91 8.03 -12.07 -1.56
N TYR A 92 7.80 -10.78 -1.26
CA TYR A 92 7.50 -9.79 -2.30
C TYR A 92 8.70 -9.44 -3.18
N ARG A 93 9.93 -9.47 -2.64
CA ARG A 93 11.14 -9.35 -3.47
C ARG A 93 11.26 -10.50 -4.47
N THR A 94 10.91 -11.72 -4.06
CA THR A 94 10.91 -12.89 -4.94
C THR A 94 9.84 -12.77 -6.02
N GLU A 95 8.61 -12.40 -5.66
CA GLU A 95 7.52 -12.16 -6.61
C GLU A 95 7.91 -11.11 -7.65
N GLN A 96 8.45 -9.96 -7.21
CA GLN A 96 8.93 -8.92 -8.11
C GLN A 96 10.03 -9.43 -9.05
N ALA A 97 11.00 -10.19 -8.54
CA ALA A 97 12.07 -10.75 -9.36
C ALA A 97 11.55 -11.75 -10.39
N MET A 98 10.51 -12.53 -10.06
CA MET A 98 9.86 -13.42 -11.02
C MET A 98 9.14 -12.63 -12.12
N PHE A 99 8.43 -11.56 -11.75
CA PHE A 99 7.77 -10.69 -12.72
C PHE A 99 8.78 -10.03 -13.67
N ASP A 100 9.90 -9.53 -13.16
CA ASP A 100 10.91 -8.84 -13.99
C ASP A 100 11.63 -9.77 -14.97
N ASN A 101 11.66 -11.08 -14.69
CA ASN A 101 12.22 -12.09 -15.58
C ASN A 101 11.21 -12.59 -16.63
N ALA A 102 9.94 -12.21 -16.52
CA ALA A 102 8.91 -12.63 -17.46
C ALA A 102 8.88 -11.71 -18.69
N VAL A 103 8.70 -12.31 -19.88
CA VAL A 103 8.39 -11.55 -21.11
C VAL A 103 6.87 -11.47 -21.26
N THR A 104 6.33 -10.28 -21.08
CA THR A 104 4.88 -10.04 -21.11
C THR A 104 4.32 -10.02 -22.53
N ASP A 105 3.02 -10.28 -22.66
CA ASP A 105 2.28 -10.13 -23.92
C ASP A 105 2.41 -8.72 -24.51
N TRP A 106 2.43 -7.71 -23.66
CA TRP A 106 2.58 -6.32 -24.09
C TRP A 106 3.93 -6.11 -24.78
N GLU A 107 5.02 -6.60 -24.20
CA GLU A 107 6.36 -6.51 -24.79
C GLU A 107 6.44 -7.28 -26.11
N ARG A 108 5.87 -8.49 -26.17
CA ARG A 108 5.80 -9.27 -27.41
C ARG A 108 5.07 -8.49 -28.51
N ARG A 109 3.86 -7.99 -28.26
CA ARG A 109 3.10 -7.22 -29.26
C ARG A 109 3.80 -5.91 -29.65
N ARG A 110 4.51 -5.27 -28.72
CA ARG A 110 5.16 -3.97 -28.95
C ARG A 110 6.45 -4.09 -29.77
N TYR A 111 7.23 -5.16 -29.56
CA TYR A 111 8.60 -5.28 -30.08
C TYR A 111 8.81 -6.46 -31.04
N PHE A 112 8.00 -7.52 -30.99
CA PHE A 112 8.21 -8.73 -31.81
C PHE A 112 7.79 -8.56 -33.27
N GLU A 113 6.68 -7.84 -33.55
CA GLU A 113 6.16 -7.63 -34.92
C GLU A 113 6.60 -6.30 -35.55
N ARG A 114 7.35 -5.47 -34.82
CA ARG A 114 7.76 -4.11 -35.25
C ARG A 114 9.26 -4.00 -35.57
N ILE A 115 9.95 -5.13 -35.64
CA ILE A 115 11.34 -5.27 -36.12
C ILE A 115 11.29 -6.16 -37.36
#